data_AF-A0A351Y3R6-F1
#
_entry.id   AF-A0A351Y3R6-F1
#
_cell.length_a   1.000
_cell.length_b   1.000
_cell.length_c   1.000
_cell.angle_alpha   90.00
_cell.angle_beta   90.00
_cell.angle_gamma   90.00
#
_symmetry.space_group_name_H-M   'P 1'
#
loop_
_entity.id
_entity.type
_entity.pdbx_description
1 polymer ?
#
loop_
_entity_poly.entity_id
_entity_poly.type
_entity_poly.pdbx_seq_one_letter_code
_entity_poly.pdbx_strand_id
1 'polypeptide(L)' 'MYALELLKHHTFDVIILDIMLPGMDGITLCKNIRKKHTTTPILMTTAKGELDDKLE' A
#
# COMPACT_ATOMS: atom_id res chain seq x y z
N MET A 1 4.74 0.22 -8.65
CA MET A 1 5.84 -0.77 -8.82
C MET A 1 6.98 -0.57 -7.81
N TYR A 2 7.37 0.67 -7.51
CA TYR A 2 8.48 1.01 -6.61
C TYR A 2 8.43 0.33 -5.22
N ALA A 3 7.26 0.29 -4.56
CA ALA A 3 7.12 -0.32 -3.23
C ALA A 3 7.49 -1.82 -3.18
N LEU A 4 7.14 -2.60 -4.20
CA LEU A 4 7.47 -4.03 -4.25
C LEU A 4 8.94 -4.32 -4.51
N GLU A 5 9.67 -3.34 -5.08
CA GLU A 5 11.11 -3.43 -5.30
C GLU A 5 11.87 -3.10 -4.01
N LEU A 6 11.46 -2.06 -3.29
CA LEU A 6 12.03 -1.72 -1.98
C LEU A 6 11.90 -2.88 -0.99
N LEU A 7 10.75 -3.57 -0.98
CA LEU A 7 10.51 -4.74 -0.12
C LEU A 7 11.37 -5.97 -0.45
N LYS A 8 12.08 -5.99 -1.59
CA LYS A 8 13.04 -7.07 -1.91
C LYS A 8 14.41 -6.82 -1.27
N HIS A 9 14.81 -5.56 -1.18
CA HIS A 9 16.17 -5.18 -0.77
C HIS A 9 16.23 -4.64 0.65
N HIS A 10 15.08 -4.34 1.26
CA HIS A 10 14.97 -3.78 2.60
C HIS A 10 13.93 -4.52 3.44
N THR A 11 14.25 -4.68 4.71
CA THR A 11 13.29 -5.08 5.75
C THR A 11 12.71 -3.83 6.40
N PHE A 12 11.41 -3.84 6.62
CA PHE A 12 10.71 -2.77 7.34
C PHE A 12 10.05 -3.38 8.57
N ASP A 13 10.09 -2.64 9.68
CA ASP A 13 9.43 -3.05 10.92
C ASP A 13 7.91 -2.85 10.84
N VAL A 14 7.46 -1.90 10.02
CA VAL A 14 6.04 -1.62 9.75
C VAL A 14 5.85 -1.03 8.36
N ILE A 15 4.71 -1.32 7.73
CA ILE A 15 4.28 -0.73 6.46
C ILE A 15 2.99 0.04 6.72
N ILE A 16 2.96 1.31 6.31
CA ILE A 16 1.73 2.12 6.25
C ILE A 16 1.27 2.11 4.80
N LEU A 17 0.04 1.67 4.54
CA LEU A 17 -0.47 1.44 3.19
C LEU A 17 -1.85 2.07 3.00
N ASP A 18 -1.95 3.00 2.07
CA ASP A 18 -3.26 3.54 1.66
C ASP A 18 -4.05 2.52 0.85
N ILE A 19 -5.37 2.49 1.05
CA ILE A 19 -6.30 1.71 0.22
C ILE A 19 -6.45 2.36 -1.16
N MET A 20 -6.53 3.68 -1.24
CA MET A 20 -6.69 4.43 -2.49
C MET A 20 -5.33 4.91 -2.99
N LEU A 21 -4.68 4.10 -3.83
CA LEU A 21 -3.44 4.50 -4.50
C LEU A 21 -3.73 4.93 -5.96
N PRO A 22 -3.02 5.93 -6.49
CA PRO A 22 -3.07 6.25 -7.91
C PRO A 22 -2.62 5.05 -8.76
N GLY A 23 -3.51 4.55 -9.62
CA GLY A 23 -3.21 3.49 -10.59
C GLY A 23 -3.15 2.06 -10.03
N MET A 24 -3.44 1.82 -8.75
CA MET A 24 -3.54 0.47 -8.17
C MET A 24 -4.43 0.46 -6.93
N ASP A 25 -5.17 -0.62 -6.70
CA ASP A 25 -5.85 -0.85 -5.42
C ASP A 25 -4.85 -1.28 -4.33
N GLY A 26 -4.81 -0.55 -3.22
CA GLY A 26 -3.94 -0.82 -2.08
C GLY A 26 -4.17 -2.21 -1.46
N ILE A 27 -5.38 -2.75 -1.54
CA ILE A 27 -5.67 -4.12 -1.08
C ILE A 27 -4.96 -5.13 -1.96
N THR A 28 -4.97 -4.93 -3.28
CA THR A 28 -4.24 -5.75 -4.24
C THR A 28 -2.74 -5.71 -3.98
N LEU A 29 -2.18 -4.54 -3.67
CA LEU A 29 -0.78 -4.42 -3.27
C LEU A 29 -0.50 -5.21 -1.97
N CYS A 30 -1.33 -5.08 -0.95
CA CYS A 30 -1.21 -5.81 0.31
C CYS A 30 -1.18 -7.33 0.08
N LYS A 31 -2.08 -7.86 -0.76
CA LYS A 31 -2.10 -9.28 -1.13
C LYS A 31 -0.80 -9.72 -1.81
N ASN A 32 -0.24 -8.90 -2.71
CA ASN A 32 1.03 -9.19 -3.36
C ASN A 32 2.22 -9.19 -2.39
N ILE A 33 2.21 -8.30 -1.38
CA ILE A 33 3.21 -8.28 -0.31
C ILE A 33 3.12 -9.56 0.52
N ARG A 34 1.91 -9.96 0.93
CA ARG A 34 1.69 -11.17 1.73
C ARG A 34 2.05 -12.47 1.00
N LYS A 35 1.85 -12.54 -0.32
CA LYS A 35 2.28 -13.67 -1.16
C LYS A 35 3.80 -13.89 -1.13
N LYS A 36 4.59 -12.88 -0.81
CA LYS A 36 6.05 -13.00 -0.67
C LYS A 36 6.49 -13.47 0.72
N HIS A 37 5.56 -13.98 1.54
CA HIS A 37 5.80 -14.45 2.92
C HIS A 37 6.38 -13.37 3.86
N THR A 38 6.15 -12.09 3.55
CA THR A 38 6.49 -10.99 4.45
C THR A 38 5.60 -11.03 5.69
N THR A 39 6.21 -11.10 6.88
CA THR A 39 5.53 -11.03 8.18
C THR A 39 5.38 -9.61 8.71
N THR A 40 6.01 -8.62 8.06
CA THR A 40 5.93 -7.21 8.45
C THR A 40 4.48 -6.77 8.68
N PRO A 41 4.14 -6.20 9.85
CA PRO A 41 2.83 -5.62 10.11
C PRO A 41 2.47 -4.55 9.06
N ILE A 42 1.24 -4.60 8.56
CA ILE A 42 0.72 -3.61 7.61
C ILE A 42 -0.44 -2.87 8.29
N LEU A 43 -0.30 -1.57 8.47
CA LEU A 43 -1.37 -0.68 8.91
C LEU A 43 -2.02 -0.08 7.66
N MET A 44 -3.25 -0.50 7.38
CA MET A 44 -4.03 0.07 6.28
C MET A 44 -4.59 1.42 6.70
N THR A 45 -4.32 2.46 5.90
CA THR A 45 -4.96 3.76 6.05
C THR A 45 -6.08 3.88 5.02
N THR A 46 -7.22 4.40 5.47
CA THR A 46 -8.33 4.76 4.60
C THR A 46 -8.66 6.21 4.84
N ALA A 47 -8.68 7.01 3.79
CA ALA A 47 -9.32 8.30 3.85
C ALA A 47 -10.84 8.07 3.66
N LYS A 48 -11.61 8.08 4.75
CA LYS A 48 -13.06 8.30 4.67
C LYS A 48 -13.29 9.80 4.53
N GLY A 49 -12.98 10.33 3.35
CA GLY A 49 -13.22 11.72 2.99
C GLY A 49 -13.41 11.78 1.49
N GLU A 50 -14.59 12.21 1.06
CA GLU A 50 -14.86 12.57 -0.32
C GLU A 50 -13.74 13.49 -0.82
N LEU A 51 -13.01 13.05 -1.83
CA LEU A 51 -12.29 13.96 -2.70
C LEU A 51 -12.47 13.48 -4.13
N ASP A 52 -13.73 13.51 -4.54
CA ASP A 52 -14.09 13.76 -5.94
C ASP A 52 -13.97 15.28 -6.25
N ASP A 53 -13.18 16.02 -5.47
CA ASP A 53 -13.20 17.48 -5.48
C ASP A 53 -11.86 18.06 -5.94
N LYS A 54 -11.94 18.65 -7.14
CA LYS A 54 -11.01 19.59 -7.80
C LYS A 54 -9.85 19.01 -8.60
N LEU A 55 -10.21 18.50 -9.77
CA LEU A 55 -9.52 18.90 -11.00
C LEU A 55 -10.47 19.78 -11.81
N GLU A 56 -10.39 21.10 -11.59
CA GLU A 56 -10.72 22.11 -12.61
C GLU A 56 -9.55 22.25 -13.58
#